data_AF-A0A1I7FWV5-F1
#
_entry.id   AF-A0A1I7FWV5-F1
#
_cell.length_a   1.000
_cell.length_b   1.000
_cell.length_c   1.000
_cell.angle_alpha   90.00
_cell.angle_beta   90.00
_cell.angle_gamma   90.00
#
_symmetry.space_group_name_H-M   'P 1'
#
loop_
_entity.id
_entity.type
_entity.pdbx_description
1 polymer ?
#
loop_
_entity_poly.entity_id
_entity_poly.type
_entity_poly.pdbx_seq_one_letter_code
_entity_poly.pdbx_strand_id
1 'polypeptide(L)' 'MKVTIVDFNNIEAYIALEDGRILSIPSNTIKAAQIGDTLDFPNENLPCSSNRYNQSSVISNGLIDFL' A
#
# COMPACT_ATOMS: atom_id res chain seq x y z
N MET A 1 -9.67 2.40 11.10
CA MET A 1 -10.12 2.83 9.75
C MET A 1 -10.18 1.62 8.86
N LYS A 2 -11.10 1.56 7.89
CA LYS A 2 -11.19 0.36 7.05
C LYS A 2 -10.18 0.42 5.92
N VAL A 3 -9.52 -0.69 5.68
CA VAL A 3 -8.58 -0.86 4.56
C VAL A 3 -8.86 -2.18 3.87
N THR A 4 -8.66 -2.21 2.57
CA THR A 4 -8.82 -3.43 1.77
C THR A 4 -7.46 -3.93 1.33
N ILE A 5 -7.19 -5.22 1.50
CA ILE A 5 -5.95 -5.82 1.00
C ILE A 5 -6.03 -5.96 -0.50
N VAL A 6 -5.09 -5.34 -1.21
CA VAL A 6 -5.02 -5.36 -2.67
C VAL A 6 -4.05 -6.45 -3.13
N ASP A 7 -2.92 -6.59 -2.44
CA ASP A 7 -1.90 -7.60 -2.73
C ASP A 7 -0.97 -7.77 -1.53
N PHE A 8 -0.22 -8.86 -1.46
CA PHE A 8 0.87 -9.01 -0.49
C PHE A 8 1.89 -10.07 -0.93
N ASN A 9 3.11 -9.92 -0.43
CA ASN A 9 4.17 -10.90 -0.53
C ASN A 9 4.71 -11.24 0.88
N ASN A 10 5.81 -11.98 0.95
CA ASN A 10 6.38 -12.41 2.23
C ASN A 10 6.92 -11.24 3.08
N ILE A 11 7.13 -10.05 2.51
CA ILE A 11 7.77 -8.89 3.15
C ILE A 11 6.77 -7.76 3.36
N GLU A 12 5.98 -7.44 2.34
CA GLU A 12 5.07 -6.29 2.33
C GLU A 12 3.65 -6.71 1.97
N ALA A 13 2.67 -5.97 2.50
CA ALA A 13 1.29 -5.99 2.08
C ALA A 13 0.87 -4.61 1.59
N TYR A 14 0.08 -4.59 0.52
CA TYR A 14 -0.47 -3.40 -0.09
C TYR A 14 -1.94 -3.26 0.28
N ILE A 15 -2.28 -2.17 0.94
CA ILE A 15 -3.62 -1.88 1.43
C ILE A 15 -4.18 -0.63 0.77
N ALA A 16 -5.43 -0.71 0.31
CA ALA A 16 -6.20 0.42 -0.19
C ALA A 16 -6.97 1.08 0.97
N LEU A 17 -6.87 2.39 1.05
CA LEU A 17 -7.64 3.21 1.97
C LEU A 17 -8.97 3.64 1.33
N GLU A 18 -9.92 4.10 2.14
CA GLU A 18 -11.22 4.59 1.65
C GLU A 18 -11.11 5.81 0.71
N ASP A 19 -10.02 6.56 0.77
CA ASP A 19 -9.75 7.70 -0.13
C ASP A 19 -9.08 7.32 -1.46
N GLY A 20 -8.91 6.02 -1.71
CA GLY A 20 -8.34 5.48 -2.95
C GLY A 20 -6.81 5.44 -2.99
N ARG A 21 -6.12 5.90 -1.94
CA ARG A 21 -4.66 5.72 -1.85
C ARG A 21 -4.30 4.27 -1.53
N ILE A 22 -3.15 3.83 -2.02
CA ILE A 22 -2.56 2.53 -1.70
C ILE A 22 -1.29 2.78 -0.89
N LEU A 23 -1.14 2.06 0.22
CA LEU A 23 0.05 2.11 1.07
C LEU A 23 0.65 0.72 1.19
N SER A 24 1.98 0.65 1.25
CA SER A 24 2.69 -0.57 1.65
C SER A 24 2.92 -0.56 3.17
N ILE A 25 2.66 -1.71 3.79
CA ILE A 25 2.95 -1.96 5.20
C ILE A 25 3.69 -3.30 5.32
N PRO A 26 4.46 -3.53 6.40
CA PRO A 26 5.08 -4.81 6.65
C PRO A 26 4.03 -5.94 6.73
N SER A 27 4.25 -7.04 6.02
CA SER A 27 3.30 -8.18 5.91
C SER A 27 2.95 -8.78 7.27
N ASN A 28 3.89 -8.75 8.22
CA ASN A 28 3.71 -9.22 9.60
C ASN A 28 2.67 -8.42 10.41
N THR A 29 2.27 -7.24 9.92
CA THR A 29 1.23 -6.39 10.53
C THR A 29 -0.17 -6.96 10.24
N ILE A 30 -0.31 -7.71 9.14
CA ILE A 30 -1.55 -8.35 8.74
C ILE A 30 -1.53 -9.81 9.18
N LYS A 31 -2.41 -10.17 10.13
CA LYS A 31 -2.55 -11.56 10.58
C LYS A 31 -3.71 -12.24 9.84
N ALA A 32 -3.39 -13.32 9.13
CA ALA A 32 -4.36 -14.25 8.54
C ALA A 32 -5.46 -13.59 7.69
N ALA A 33 -5.06 -12.77 6.71
CA ALA A 33 -5.99 -12.12 5.80
C ALA A 33 -5.69 -12.48 4.34
N GLN A 34 -6.70 -12.35 3.49
CA GLN A 34 -6.66 -12.64 2.07
C GLN A 34 -6.78 -11.37 1.23
N ILE A 35 -6.38 -11.46 -0.04
CA ILE A 35 -6.61 -10.38 -1.00
C ILE A 35 -8.12 -10.16 -1.13
N GLY A 36 -8.56 -8.91 -1.03
CA GLY A 36 -9.95 -8.49 -1.01
C GLY A 36 -10.56 -8.35 0.39
N ASP A 37 -9.90 -8.85 1.44
CA ASP A 37 -10.41 -8.69 2.79
C ASP A 37 -10.36 -7.23 3.22
N THR A 38 -11.39 -6.82 3.96
CA THR A 38 -11.45 -5.51 4.60
C THR A 38 -11.14 -5.64 6.07
N LEU A 39 -10.11 -4.94 6.54
CA LEU A 39 -9.65 -4.96 7.91
C LEU A 39 -9.86 -3.61 8.59
N ASP A 40 -10.11 -3.62 9.89
CA ASP A 40 -10.03 -2.40 10.68
C ASP A 40 -8.57 -2.17 11.09
N PHE A 41 -7.95 -1.17 10.46
CA PHE A 41 -6.56 -0.82 10.64
C PHE A 41 -6.42 0.41 11.54
N PRO A 42 -5.62 0.36 12.62
CA PRO A 42 -5.37 1.52 13.46
C PRO A 42 -4.59 2.60 12.69
N ASN A 43 -4.98 3.87 12.81
CA ASN A 43 -4.26 4.99 12.17
C ASN A 43 -2.79 5.08 12.61
N GLU A 44 -2.47 4.57 13.81
CA GLU A 44 -1.11 4.58 14.38
C GLU A 44 -0.12 3.70 13.61
N ASN A 45 -0.63 2.71 12.85
CA ASN A 45 0.19 1.79 12.06
C ASN A 45 0.38 2.28 10.61
N LEU A 46 -0.26 3.38 10.23
CA LEU A 46 0.00 3.98 8.94
C LEU A 46 1.37 4.67 9.01
N PRO A 47 2.28 4.42 8.05
CA PRO A 47 3.46 5.23 7.93
C PRO A 47 2.99 6.67 7.69
N CYS A 48 3.08 7.52 8.72
CA CYS A 48 2.91 8.95 8.55
C CYS A 48 3.86 9.36 7.44
N SER A 49 3.35 10.01 6.40
CA SER A 49 4.13 10.62 5.34
C SER A 49 4.96 11.77 5.93
N SER A 50 5.94 11.43 6.75
CA SER A 50 6.99 12.33 7.16
C SER A 50 7.89 12.40 5.94
N ASN A 51 7.63 13.43 5.12
CA ASN A 51 8.45 13.90 4.01
C ASN A 51 9.84 13.27 3.96
N ARG A 52 9.96 12.15 3.26
CA ARG A 52 11.23 11.68 2.70
C ARG A 52 11.04 11.57 1.21
N TYR A 53 11.01 12.72 0.56
CA TYR A 53 11.66 12.89 -0.73
C TYR A 53 13.13 12.47 -0.59
N ASN A 54 13.38 11.17 -0.53
CA ASN A 54 14.66 10.62 -0.94
C ASN A 54 14.42 10.03 -2.32
N GLN A 55 14.75 10.85 -3.30
CA GLN A 55 15.03 10.47 -4.66
C GLN A 55 15.83 9.15 -4.65
N SER A 56 15.21 8.06 -5.09
CA SER A 56 15.95 6.99 -5.74
C SER A 56 15.35 6.85 -7.12
N SER A 57 16.11 7.34 -8.10
CA SER A 57 15.83 7.34 -9.52
C SER A 57 15.60 5.94 -10.06
N VAL A 58 14.34 5.50 -10.26
CA VAL A 58 14.06 4.32 -11.09
C VAL A 58 12.75 4.52 -11.86
N ILE A 59 12.95 4.99 -13.10
CA ILE A 59 12.17 4.71 -14.32
C ILE A 59 10.78 5.37 -14.43
N SER A 60 10.82 6.61 -14.93
CA SER A 60 9.96 6.99 -16.06
C SER A 60 10.14 5.97 -17.18
N ASN A 61 9.08 5.27 -17.57
CA ASN A 61 8.87 4.83 -18.95
C ASN A 61 7.36 4.73 -19.19
N GLY A 62 6.93 5.39 -20.25
CA GLY A 62 5.57 5.85 -20.47
C GLY A 62 4.55 4.73 -20.65
N LEU A 63 3.34 5.01 -20.17
CA LEU A 63 2.13 4.45 -20.74
C LEU A 63 2.02 5.04 -22.15
N ILE A 64 2.41 4.25 -23.16
CA ILE A 64 2.16 4.55 -24.56
C ILE A 64 0.65 4.32 -24.77
N ASP A 65 -0.08 5.40 -24.98
CA ASP A 65 -1.41 5.35 -25.61
C ASP A 65 -1.22 4.91 -27.06
N PHE A 66 -1.82 3.78 -27.45
CA PHE A 66 -2.00 3.43 -28.86
C PHE A 66 -3.26 4.12 -29.36
N LEU A 67 -3.06 5.23 -30.10
CA LEU A 67 -4.02 5.78 -31.07
C LEU A 67 -3.60 5.39 -32.48
#